data_AF-A0A9X2B0Z3-F1
#
_entry.id   AF-A0A9X2B0Z3-F1
#
_cell.length_a   1.000
_cell.length_b   1.000
_cell.length_c   1.000
_cell.angle_alpha   90.00
_cell.angle_beta   90.00
_cell.angle_gamma   90.00
#
_symmetry.space_group_name_H-M   'P 1'
#
loop_
_entity.id
_entity.type
_entity.pdbx_description
1 polymer ?
#
loop_
_entity_poly.entity_id
_entity_poly.type
_entity_poly.pdbx_seq_one_letter_code
_entity_poly.pdbx_strand_id
1 'polypeptide(L)'
;MIPNIPKELLNTWNKKNDMLICSMANKDQFINMLHIMSPTVWAYADIYKIDHLMLPLHNKQLQSSRPSAWDKIIMINHMLDFYEIVMWIDCDCIFYNPWPDIRTILDYNYPMYLTRQQWGGIPNTGVWVVRSTQQSKDILQAVWNNKKFIDNPWWEQAALLDLMGYQLSDSQDPNNIPFNPTPLSSQIGYLDIIWNSCGSSISEQTVIKHYCSPSRPKDLNDLYQKMGKDRHDFFWKLDNCR
;
A
#
# COMPACT_ATOMS: atom_id res chain seq x y z
N MET A 1 5.72 -14.93 -14.98
CA MET A 1 5.69 -15.35 -13.57
C MET A 1 6.25 -14.23 -12.72
N ILE A 2 5.69 -14.01 -11.54
CA ILE A 2 6.24 -13.07 -10.55
C ILE A 2 7.56 -13.68 -10.00
N PRO A 3 8.67 -12.92 -9.94
CA PRO A 3 9.92 -13.43 -9.38
C PRO A 3 9.84 -13.63 -7.86
N ASN A 4 10.78 -14.40 -7.30
CA ASN A 4 10.93 -14.55 -5.86
C ASN A 4 11.82 -13.44 -5.28
N ILE A 5 11.62 -13.13 -4.00
CA ILE A 5 12.52 -12.23 -3.27
C ILE A 5 13.83 -12.98 -2.97
N PRO A 6 15.00 -12.36 -3.20
CA PRO A 6 16.28 -12.91 -2.75
C PRO A 6 16.29 -13.16 -1.23
N LYS A 7 16.69 -14.37 -0.81
CA LYS A 7 16.63 -14.79 0.60
C LYS A 7 17.42 -13.87 1.53
N GLU A 8 18.52 -13.31 1.04
CA GLU A 8 19.38 -12.40 1.79
C GLU A 8 18.67 -11.11 2.22
N LEU A 9 17.63 -10.67 1.50
CA LEU A 9 16.81 -9.52 1.88
C LEU A 9 15.84 -9.84 3.03
N LEU A 10 15.64 -11.13 3.32
CA LEU A 10 14.73 -11.62 4.34
C LEU A 10 15.47 -12.24 5.54
N ASN A 11 16.79 -12.07 5.64
CA ASN A 11 17.60 -12.67 6.71
C ASN A 11 17.18 -12.22 8.12
N THR A 12 16.60 -11.03 8.24
CA THR A 12 16.11 -10.47 9.51
C THR A 12 14.62 -10.73 9.75
N TRP A 13 13.93 -11.28 8.75
CA TRP A 13 12.51 -11.59 8.82
C TRP A 13 12.31 -12.94 9.53
N ASN A 14 11.43 -12.94 10.52
CA ASN A 14 10.98 -14.15 11.20
C ASN A 14 9.48 -14.01 11.49
N LYS A 15 8.69 -14.97 10.99
CA LYS A 15 7.25 -15.00 11.24
C LYS A 15 6.95 -15.30 12.70
N LYS A 16 6.10 -14.49 13.33
CA LYS A 16 5.56 -14.71 14.68
C LYS A 16 4.03 -14.71 14.68
N ASN A 17 3.41 -13.95 13.77
CA ASN A 17 1.96 -13.79 13.68
C ASN A 17 1.46 -14.16 12.28
N ASP A 18 0.14 -14.14 12.06
CA ASP A 18 -0.48 -14.54 10.78
C ASP A 18 -0.73 -13.36 9.82
N MET A 19 -0.51 -12.14 10.29
CA MET A 19 -0.56 -10.93 9.47
C MET A 19 0.81 -10.25 9.39
N LEU A 20 1.13 -9.71 8.21
CA LEU A 20 2.30 -8.89 7.94
C LEU A 20 1.90 -7.50 7.45
N ILE A 21 2.51 -6.45 7.97
CA ILE A 21 2.55 -5.13 7.33
C ILE A 21 3.93 -4.95 6.69
N CYS A 22 3.98 -4.66 5.39
CA CYS A 22 5.24 -4.51 4.68
C CYS A 22 5.30 -3.25 3.80
N SER A 23 6.51 -2.73 3.66
CA SER A 23 6.84 -1.63 2.74
C SER A 23 8.27 -1.77 2.24
N MET A 24 8.57 -1.11 1.11
CA MET A 24 9.92 -1.05 0.55
C MET A 24 10.20 0.31 -0.06
N ALA A 25 11.47 0.69 -0.09
CA ALA A 25 11.94 1.88 -0.78
C ALA A 25 13.35 1.67 -1.32
N ASN A 26 13.65 2.18 -2.53
CA ASN A 26 14.97 2.01 -3.11
C ASN A 26 15.77 3.28 -3.33
N LYS A 27 15.16 4.43 -3.64
CA LYS A 27 15.90 5.69 -3.72
C LYS A 27 16.00 6.33 -2.35
N ASP A 28 17.10 7.03 -2.08
CA ASP A 28 17.37 7.67 -0.78
C ASP A 28 16.21 8.54 -0.28
N GLN A 29 15.58 9.29 -1.20
CA GLN A 29 14.43 10.12 -0.86
C GLN A 29 13.23 9.34 -0.32
N PHE A 30 13.00 8.12 -0.83
CA PHE A 30 11.91 7.24 -0.39
C PHE A 30 12.33 6.40 0.82
N ILE A 31 13.62 6.07 0.93
CA ILE A 31 14.19 5.43 2.13
C ILE A 31 14.05 6.36 3.34
N ASN A 32 14.25 7.67 3.15
CA ASN A 32 13.98 8.65 4.20
C ASN A 32 12.51 8.64 4.64
N MET A 33 11.57 8.55 3.70
CA MET A 33 10.13 8.41 4.03
C MET A 33 9.86 7.11 4.79
N LEU A 34 10.46 6.00 4.33
CA LEU A 34 10.39 4.69 4.99
C LEU A 34 10.91 4.79 6.44
N HIS A 35 12.02 5.46 6.69
CA HIS A 35 12.55 5.68 8.05
C HIS A 35 11.65 6.57 8.92
N ILE A 36 11.00 7.57 8.33
CA ILE A 36 10.04 8.40 9.06
C ILE A 36 8.80 7.57 9.44
N MET A 37 8.27 6.76 8.53
CA MET A 37 7.03 6.02 8.75
C MET A 37 7.17 4.72 9.53
N SER A 38 8.31 4.03 9.43
CA SER A 38 8.50 2.70 10.05
C SER A 38 8.17 2.66 11.55
N PRO A 39 8.55 3.67 12.38
CA PRO A 39 8.20 3.67 13.79
C PRO A 39 6.69 3.63 14.08
N THR A 40 5.86 4.28 13.27
CA THR A 40 4.39 4.26 13.49
C THR A 40 3.80 2.91 13.11
N VAL A 41 4.33 2.28 12.03
CA VAL A 41 3.98 0.91 11.67
C VAL A 41 4.38 -0.07 12.78
N TRP A 42 5.58 0.05 13.34
CA TRP A 42 6.06 -0.85 14.40
C TRP A 42 5.18 -0.76 15.65
N ALA A 43 4.85 0.44 16.08
CA ALA A 43 3.99 0.65 17.24
C ALA A 43 2.57 0.11 17.02
N TYR A 44 1.98 0.38 15.85
CA TYR A 44 0.68 -0.20 15.48
C TYR A 44 0.73 -1.73 15.47
N ALA A 45 1.78 -2.30 14.87
CA ALA A 45 1.96 -3.73 14.77
C ALA A 45 2.16 -4.40 16.15
N ASP A 46 2.85 -3.75 17.09
CA ASP A 46 3.00 -4.27 18.46
C ASP A 46 1.67 -4.30 19.24
N ILE A 47 0.83 -3.26 19.07
CA ILE A 47 -0.50 -3.22 19.69
C ILE A 47 -1.34 -4.42 19.26
N TYR A 48 -1.35 -4.71 17.96
CA TYR A 48 -2.25 -5.72 17.38
C TYR A 48 -1.62 -7.10 17.16
N LYS A 49 -0.36 -7.30 17.58
CA LYS A 49 0.39 -8.54 17.34
C LYS A 49 0.41 -8.90 15.85
N ILE A 50 0.94 -7.98 15.07
CA ILE A 50 1.15 -8.08 13.63
C ILE A 50 2.66 -8.07 13.39
N ASP A 51 3.13 -8.87 12.43
CA ASP A 51 4.54 -8.79 12.03
C ASP A 51 4.75 -7.59 11.10
N HIS A 52 5.96 -7.05 11.05
CA HIS A 52 6.28 -5.97 10.12
C HIS A 52 7.59 -6.20 9.38
N LEU A 53 7.66 -5.77 8.11
CA LEU A 53 8.85 -5.86 7.29
C LEU A 53 9.05 -4.60 6.44
N MET A 54 10.05 -3.81 6.79
CA MET A 54 10.40 -2.57 6.08
C MET A 54 11.76 -2.77 5.41
N LEU A 55 11.79 -2.77 4.06
CA LEU A 55 13.03 -3.03 3.32
C LEU A 55 13.57 -1.78 2.62
N PRO A 56 14.63 -1.15 3.15
CA PRO A 56 15.42 -0.17 2.39
C PRO A 56 16.34 -0.92 1.42
N LEU A 57 16.08 -0.82 0.12
CA LEU A 57 16.81 -1.56 -0.92
C LEU A 57 18.08 -0.84 -1.41
N HIS A 58 18.32 0.40 -1.02
CA HIS A 58 19.53 1.18 -1.33
C HIS A 58 19.98 1.09 -2.81
N ASN A 59 19.16 1.68 -3.69
CA ASN A 59 19.29 1.70 -5.14
C ASN A 59 19.22 0.34 -5.85
N LYS A 60 18.83 -0.73 -5.13
CA LYS A 60 18.47 -2.02 -5.73
C LYS A 60 16.98 -2.08 -6.07
N GLN A 61 16.64 -2.89 -7.05
CA GLN A 61 15.27 -3.25 -7.41
C GLN A 61 15.13 -4.77 -7.35
N LEU A 62 13.94 -5.27 -7.04
CA LEU A 62 13.67 -6.70 -7.10
C LEU A 62 13.56 -7.16 -8.57
N GLN A 63 13.03 -6.30 -9.44
CA GLN A 63 13.02 -6.53 -10.89
C GLN A 63 13.40 -5.26 -11.66
N SER A 64 14.59 -5.24 -12.27
CA SER A 64 15.11 -4.10 -13.02
C SER A 64 14.38 -3.80 -14.33
N SER A 65 13.59 -4.74 -14.85
CA SER A 65 12.82 -4.54 -16.08
C SER A 65 11.54 -3.72 -15.89
N ARG A 66 11.23 -3.25 -14.68
CA ARG A 66 10.03 -2.45 -14.36
C ARG A 66 10.37 -1.33 -13.38
N PRO A 67 9.59 -0.23 -13.36
CA PRO A 67 9.72 0.77 -12.31
C PRO A 67 9.52 0.19 -10.90
N SER A 68 10.19 0.78 -9.89
CA SER A 68 10.19 0.30 -8.50
C SER A 68 8.80 0.11 -7.88
N ALA A 69 7.77 0.83 -8.37
CA ALA A 69 6.41 0.70 -7.88
C ALA A 69 5.86 -0.74 -8.04
N TRP A 70 6.31 -1.43 -9.10
CA TRP A 70 5.95 -2.83 -9.36
C TRP A 70 6.55 -3.82 -8.36
N ASP A 71 7.61 -3.47 -7.63
CA ASP A 71 8.25 -4.38 -6.66
C ASP A 71 7.29 -4.76 -5.52
N LYS A 72 6.26 -3.94 -5.23
CA LYS A 72 5.23 -4.30 -4.24
C LYS A 72 4.47 -5.58 -4.60
N ILE A 73 4.25 -5.84 -5.89
CA ILE A 73 3.58 -7.08 -6.34
C ILE A 73 4.43 -8.30 -6.00
N ILE A 74 5.76 -8.20 -6.16
CA ILE A 74 6.71 -9.25 -5.81
C ILE A 74 6.66 -9.48 -4.29
N MET A 75 6.73 -8.41 -3.51
CA MET A 75 6.70 -8.48 -2.05
C MET A 75 5.42 -9.14 -1.54
N ILE A 76 4.26 -8.63 -1.95
CA ILE A 76 2.97 -9.15 -1.52
C ILE A 76 2.85 -10.63 -1.92
N ASN A 77 3.07 -10.97 -3.19
CA ASN A 77 2.91 -12.33 -3.67
C ASN A 77 3.79 -13.34 -2.92
N HIS A 78 5.06 -12.97 -2.67
CA HIS A 78 5.97 -13.83 -1.92
C HIS A 78 5.54 -13.99 -0.46
N MET A 79 5.11 -12.91 0.19
CA MET A 79 4.71 -12.97 1.61
C MET A 79 3.40 -13.72 1.84
N LEU A 80 2.52 -13.83 0.84
CA LEU A 80 1.32 -14.66 0.92
C LEU A 80 1.63 -16.15 1.05
N ASP A 81 2.85 -16.62 0.74
CA ASP A 81 3.24 -18.01 1.02
C ASP A 81 3.42 -18.29 2.52
N PHE A 82 3.54 -17.25 3.34
CA PHE A 82 3.87 -17.36 4.75
C PHE A 82 2.80 -16.76 5.66
N TYR A 83 2.05 -15.77 5.20
CA TYR A 83 1.06 -15.03 5.99
C TYR A 83 -0.36 -15.25 5.48
N GLU A 84 -1.34 -15.30 6.38
CA GLU A 84 -2.76 -15.31 6.01
C GLU A 84 -3.19 -13.96 5.42
N ILE A 85 -2.61 -12.87 5.92
CA ILE A 85 -2.90 -11.51 5.46
C ILE A 85 -1.60 -10.74 5.29
N VAL A 86 -1.41 -10.13 4.12
CA VAL A 86 -0.32 -9.20 3.84
C VAL A 86 -0.91 -7.83 3.54
N MET A 87 -0.53 -6.84 4.33
CA MET A 87 -0.86 -5.43 4.11
C MET A 87 0.36 -4.71 3.55
N TRP A 88 0.26 -4.27 2.31
CA TRP A 88 1.19 -3.31 1.75
C TRP A 88 0.82 -1.89 2.19
N ILE A 89 1.84 -1.10 2.50
CA ILE A 89 1.73 0.32 2.76
C ILE A 89 2.86 1.06 2.01
N ASP A 90 2.53 2.08 1.22
CA ASP A 90 3.51 2.91 0.54
C ASP A 90 4.39 3.66 1.56
N CYS A 91 5.65 3.92 1.22
CA CYS A 91 6.61 4.54 2.13
C CYS A 91 6.27 6.00 2.49
N ASP A 92 5.40 6.65 1.72
CA ASP A 92 4.81 7.96 1.97
C ASP A 92 3.42 7.87 2.59
N CYS A 93 3.20 6.86 3.46
CA CYS A 93 2.04 6.74 4.33
C CYS A 93 2.47 6.77 5.81
N ILE A 94 1.61 7.28 6.69
CA ILE A 94 1.81 7.32 8.15
C ILE A 94 0.57 6.79 8.85
N PHE A 95 0.73 5.83 9.77
CA PHE A 95 -0.31 5.57 10.78
C PHE A 95 -0.47 6.83 11.65
N TYR A 96 -1.69 7.36 11.69
CA TYR A 96 -2.04 8.61 12.37
C TYR A 96 -2.97 8.39 13.56
N ASN A 97 -3.77 7.33 13.55
CA ASN A 97 -4.59 6.88 14.67
C ASN A 97 -4.27 5.39 14.96
N PRO A 98 -3.72 5.06 16.14
CA PRO A 98 -3.28 3.70 16.44
C PRO A 98 -4.38 2.73 16.87
N TRP A 99 -5.63 3.19 17.08
CA TRP A 99 -6.64 2.43 17.84
C TRP A 99 -7.61 1.54 17.06
N PRO A 100 -7.86 1.78 15.76
CA PRO A 100 -8.64 0.82 14.97
C PRO A 100 -7.76 -0.36 14.53
N ASP A 101 -8.22 -1.59 14.77
CA ASP A 101 -7.63 -2.80 14.18
C ASP A 101 -8.23 -3.04 12.79
N ILE A 102 -7.42 -3.02 11.74
CA ILE A 102 -7.87 -3.20 10.37
C ILE A 102 -8.59 -4.54 10.16
N ARG A 103 -8.23 -5.58 10.93
CA ARG A 103 -8.83 -6.91 10.80
C ARG A 103 -10.31 -6.93 11.17
N THR A 104 -10.75 -6.00 12.01
CA THR A 104 -12.15 -5.93 12.49
C THR A 104 -13.14 -5.52 11.40
N ILE A 105 -12.67 -4.96 10.29
CA ILE A 105 -13.50 -4.51 9.18
C ILE A 105 -13.37 -5.38 7.91
N LEU A 106 -12.57 -6.45 7.96
CA LEU A 106 -12.37 -7.33 6.81
C LEU A 106 -13.51 -8.33 6.69
N ASP A 107 -14.20 -8.34 5.55
CA ASP A 107 -15.10 -9.43 5.16
C ASP A 107 -14.32 -10.51 4.42
N TYR A 108 -14.03 -11.64 5.08
CA TYR A 108 -13.21 -12.75 4.60
C TYR A 108 -13.81 -13.51 3.39
N ASN A 109 -14.84 -12.98 2.73
CA ASN A 109 -15.26 -13.40 1.40
C ASN A 109 -14.44 -12.74 0.28
N TYR A 110 -13.72 -11.65 0.55
CA TYR A 110 -12.89 -10.97 -0.44
C TYR A 110 -11.41 -11.43 -0.40
N PRO A 111 -10.75 -11.62 -1.57
CA PRO A 111 -9.31 -11.87 -1.66
C PRO A 111 -8.45 -10.66 -1.26
N MET A 112 -8.93 -9.44 -1.48
CA MET A 112 -8.16 -8.22 -1.21
C MET A 112 -9.05 -7.00 -1.02
N TYR A 113 -8.48 -5.95 -0.42
CA TYR A 113 -9.14 -4.71 -0.09
C TYR A 113 -8.30 -3.50 -0.45
N LEU A 114 -8.98 -2.48 -0.95
CA LEU A 114 -8.42 -1.18 -1.31
C LEU A 114 -9.33 -0.07 -0.78
N THR A 115 -8.81 1.14 -0.68
CA THR A 115 -9.63 2.31 -0.42
C THR A 115 -10.03 2.98 -1.72
N ARG A 116 -11.33 3.26 -1.90
CA ARG A 116 -11.82 4.15 -2.97
C ARG A 116 -11.67 5.61 -2.53
N GLN A 117 -10.92 6.38 -3.30
CA GLN A 117 -10.76 7.81 -3.02
C GLN A 117 -12.04 8.59 -3.38
N GLN A 118 -12.31 9.70 -2.67
CA GLN A 118 -13.46 10.55 -2.96
C GLN A 118 -13.43 11.14 -4.37
N TRP A 119 -12.24 11.46 -4.88
CA TRP A 119 -12.04 12.01 -6.22
C TRP A 119 -12.08 10.89 -7.26
N GLY A 120 -13.18 10.83 -8.03
CA GLY A 120 -13.37 9.84 -9.10
C GLY A 120 -13.70 8.42 -8.63
N GLY A 121 -13.79 8.16 -7.32
CA GLY A 121 -14.09 6.83 -6.80
C GLY A 121 -13.03 5.78 -7.11
N ILE A 122 -11.81 6.21 -7.47
CA ILE A 122 -10.74 5.34 -7.96
C ILE A 122 -10.05 4.64 -6.78
N PRO A 123 -9.97 3.29 -6.78
CA PRO A 123 -9.19 2.54 -5.80
C PRO A 123 -7.71 2.92 -5.82
N ASN A 124 -7.12 3.09 -4.65
CA ASN A 124 -5.69 3.40 -4.49
C ASN A 124 -4.94 2.23 -3.82
N THR A 125 -3.79 1.87 -4.37
CA THR A 125 -2.96 0.72 -3.93
C THR A 125 -1.83 1.09 -2.96
N GLY A 126 -1.78 2.33 -2.49
CA GLY A 126 -0.82 2.78 -1.48
C GLY A 126 -1.12 2.23 -0.08
N VAL A 127 -2.33 1.71 0.13
CA VAL A 127 -2.64 0.76 1.19
C VAL A 127 -3.44 -0.37 0.55
N TRP A 128 -2.90 -1.59 0.62
CA TRP A 128 -3.49 -2.76 -0.03
C TRP A 128 -3.41 -3.97 0.89
N VAL A 129 -4.57 -4.42 1.36
CA VAL A 129 -4.68 -5.61 2.22
C VAL A 129 -5.02 -6.80 1.34
N VAL A 130 -4.23 -7.87 1.41
CA VAL A 130 -4.38 -9.06 0.56
C VAL A 130 -4.38 -10.30 1.42
N ARG A 131 -5.37 -11.17 1.22
CA ARG A 131 -5.48 -12.46 1.90
C ARG A 131 -4.75 -13.54 1.12
N SER A 132 -4.21 -14.54 1.80
CA SER A 132 -3.58 -15.70 1.16
C SER A 132 -4.64 -16.65 0.63
N THR A 133 -5.05 -16.39 -0.60
CA THR A 133 -5.97 -17.23 -1.36
C THR A 133 -5.40 -17.45 -2.75
N GLN A 134 -5.80 -18.53 -3.41
CA GLN A 134 -5.43 -18.77 -4.81
C GLN A 134 -5.90 -17.61 -5.70
N GLN A 135 -7.11 -17.11 -5.45
CA GLN A 135 -7.67 -15.96 -6.16
C GLN A 135 -6.81 -14.70 -6.02
N SER A 136 -6.28 -14.41 -4.84
CA SER A 136 -5.35 -13.29 -4.64
C SER A 136 -4.09 -13.43 -5.49
N LYS A 137 -3.49 -14.63 -5.52
CA LYS A 137 -2.30 -14.92 -6.34
C LYS A 137 -2.61 -14.81 -7.84
N ASP A 138 -3.77 -15.28 -8.28
CA ASP A 138 -4.21 -15.18 -9.67
C ASP A 138 -4.38 -13.71 -10.10
N ILE A 139 -4.97 -12.88 -9.22
CA ILE A 139 -5.12 -11.44 -9.46
C ILE A 139 -3.75 -10.75 -9.52
N LEU A 140 -2.86 -11.00 -8.56
CA LEU A 140 -1.50 -10.44 -8.57
C LEU A 140 -0.73 -10.88 -9.82
N GLN A 141 -0.89 -12.13 -10.25
CA GLN A 141 -0.26 -12.64 -11.45
C GLN A 141 -0.82 -11.98 -12.72
N ALA A 142 -2.12 -11.70 -12.77
CA ALA A 142 -2.75 -10.96 -13.86
C ALA A 142 -2.26 -9.51 -13.92
N VAL A 143 -2.19 -8.82 -12.78
CA VAL A 143 -1.62 -7.47 -12.65
C VAL A 143 -0.18 -7.47 -13.16
N TRP A 144 0.65 -8.40 -12.67
CA TRP A 144 2.04 -8.53 -13.11
C TRP A 144 2.17 -8.81 -14.60
N ASN A 145 1.28 -9.61 -15.19
CA ASN A 145 1.36 -9.93 -16.62
C ASN A 145 0.87 -8.77 -17.51
N ASN A 146 0.19 -7.77 -16.96
CA ASN A 146 -0.28 -6.62 -17.73
C ASN A 146 0.89 -5.69 -18.08
N LYS A 147 1.43 -5.84 -19.30
CA LYS A 147 2.57 -5.05 -19.80
C LYS A 147 2.18 -3.66 -20.29
N LYS A 148 0.89 -3.41 -20.54
CA LYS A 148 0.36 -2.12 -21.04
C LYS A 148 0.70 -0.95 -20.11
N PHE A 149 0.82 -1.22 -18.81
CA PHE A 149 0.99 -0.19 -17.78
C PHE A 149 2.37 -0.14 -17.14
N ILE A 150 3.38 -0.80 -17.72
CA ILE A 150 4.73 -0.81 -17.13
C ILE A 150 5.24 0.62 -16.89
N ASP A 151 5.07 1.51 -17.86
CA ASP A 151 5.51 2.91 -17.80
C ASP A 151 4.37 3.91 -17.55
N ASN A 152 3.16 3.42 -17.26
CA ASN A 152 2.04 4.30 -16.93
C ASN A 152 2.32 5.00 -15.57
N PRO A 153 1.95 6.28 -15.37
CA PRO A 153 2.20 6.98 -14.11
C PRO A 153 1.54 6.38 -12.87
N TRP A 154 0.53 5.53 -13.03
CA TRP A 154 -0.11 4.77 -11.96
C TRP A 154 0.33 3.29 -11.92
N TRP A 155 1.25 2.87 -12.80
CA TRP A 155 1.94 1.56 -12.75
C TRP A 155 1.04 0.35 -12.47
N GLU A 156 1.32 -0.40 -11.40
CA GLU A 156 0.58 -1.58 -10.98
C GLU A 156 -0.86 -1.27 -10.57
N GLN A 157 -1.12 -0.06 -10.03
CA GLN A 157 -2.48 0.39 -9.76
C GLN A 157 -3.26 0.51 -11.07
N ALA A 158 -2.66 1.07 -12.12
CA ALA A 158 -3.29 1.16 -13.43
C ALA A 158 -3.67 -0.22 -13.98
N ALA A 159 -2.74 -1.18 -13.87
CA ALA A 159 -2.97 -2.55 -14.29
C ALA A 159 -4.11 -3.23 -13.53
N LEU A 160 -4.21 -3.03 -12.22
CA LEU A 160 -5.33 -3.56 -11.42
C LEU A 160 -6.65 -2.89 -11.79
N LEU A 161 -6.66 -1.57 -11.95
CA LEU A 161 -7.85 -0.81 -12.34
C LEU A 161 -8.37 -1.25 -13.72
N ASP A 162 -7.49 -1.45 -14.70
CA ASP A 162 -7.84 -1.97 -16.03
C ASP A 162 -8.51 -3.36 -15.94
N LEU A 163 -7.97 -4.26 -15.10
CA LEU A 163 -8.57 -5.58 -14.86
C LEU A 163 -9.94 -5.49 -14.17
N MET A 164 -10.16 -4.48 -13.34
CA MET A 164 -11.46 -4.21 -12.69
C MET A 164 -12.47 -3.56 -13.65
N GLY A 165 -12.02 -3.04 -14.80
CA GLY A 165 -12.89 -2.42 -15.82
C GLY A 165 -12.83 -0.90 -15.88
N TYR A 166 -11.87 -0.27 -15.21
CA TYR A 166 -11.59 1.16 -15.39
C TYR A 166 -10.89 1.38 -16.73
N GLN A 167 -11.44 2.27 -17.55
CA GLN A 167 -10.92 2.57 -18.88
C GLN A 167 -9.92 3.72 -18.81
N LEU A 168 -8.70 3.38 -18.41
CA LEU A 168 -7.61 4.34 -18.34
C LEU A 168 -7.19 4.75 -19.77
N SER A 169 -7.46 6.00 -20.13
CA SER A 169 -6.90 6.65 -21.33
C SER A 169 -5.59 7.36 -20.99
N ASP A 170 -4.87 7.84 -22.01
CA ASP A 170 -3.64 8.62 -21.82
C ASP A 170 -3.90 9.96 -21.10
N SER A 171 -5.16 10.44 -21.06
CA SER A 171 -5.57 11.64 -20.33
C SER A 171 -5.91 11.32 -18.87
N GLN A 172 -4.99 11.67 -17.96
CA GLN A 172 -5.01 11.36 -16.52
C GLN A 172 -5.99 12.22 -15.70
N ASP A 173 -7.22 12.46 -16.16
CA ASP A 173 -8.24 13.06 -15.28
C ASP A 173 -8.94 11.97 -14.45
N PRO A 174 -8.61 11.80 -13.16
CA PRO A 174 -9.25 10.78 -12.33
C PRO A 174 -10.76 10.99 -12.19
N ASN A 175 -11.27 12.19 -12.45
CA ASN A 175 -12.70 12.49 -12.29
C ASN A 175 -13.55 12.01 -13.48
N ASN A 176 -12.93 11.60 -14.58
CA ASN A 176 -13.64 11.24 -15.80
C ASN A 176 -13.11 9.94 -16.42
N ILE A 177 -12.82 8.94 -15.56
CA ILE A 177 -12.44 7.60 -16.00
C ILE A 177 -13.71 6.76 -16.16
N PRO A 178 -14.07 6.32 -17.38
CA PRO A 178 -15.19 5.42 -17.57
C PRO A 178 -14.95 4.10 -16.83
N PHE A 179 -16.02 3.55 -16.25
CA PHE A 179 -15.96 2.31 -15.50
C PHE A 179 -16.99 1.31 -16.05
N ASN A 180 -16.48 0.23 -16.63
CA ASN A 180 -17.26 -0.89 -17.14
C ASN A 180 -16.92 -2.13 -16.32
N PRO A 181 -17.64 -2.42 -15.22
CA PRO A 181 -17.24 -3.40 -14.23
C PRO A 181 -17.02 -4.78 -14.85
N THR A 182 -15.89 -5.39 -14.51
CA THR A 182 -15.62 -6.80 -14.81
C THR A 182 -16.03 -7.69 -13.63
N PRO A 183 -16.07 -9.03 -13.78
CA PRO A 183 -16.27 -9.92 -12.64
C PRO A 183 -15.26 -9.71 -11.50
N LEU A 184 -14.06 -9.21 -11.79
CA LEU A 184 -13.06 -8.89 -10.77
C LEU A 184 -13.54 -7.74 -9.88
N SER A 185 -14.25 -6.74 -10.42
CA SER A 185 -14.65 -5.55 -9.65
C SER A 185 -15.53 -5.87 -8.44
N SER A 186 -16.38 -6.89 -8.52
CA SER A 186 -17.22 -7.35 -7.41
C SER A 186 -16.51 -8.28 -6.44
N GLN A 187 -15.28 -8.70 -6.77
CA GLN A 187 -14.43 -9.55 -5.93
C GLN A 187 -13.44 -8.72 -5.10
N ILE A 188 -13.40 -7.39 -5.25
CA ILE A 188 -12.53 -6.52 -4.46
C ILE A 188 -13.35 -5.90 -3.33
N GLY A 189 -12.93 -6.13 -2.08
CA GLY A 189 -13.49 -5.46 -0.91
C GLY A 189 -13.02 -4.01 -0.83
N TYR A 190 -13.78 -3.17 -0.13
CA TYR A 190 -13.42 -1.76 0.05
C TYR A 190 -13.23 -1.41 1.52
N LEU A 191 -12.10 -0.76 1.80
CA LEU A 191 -11.82 -0.13 3.08
C LEU A 191 -12.42 1.28 3.07
N ASP A 192 -12.83 1.74 4.25
CA ASP A 192 -13.18 3.14 4.45
C ASP A 192 -11.98 4.05 4.11
N ILE A 193 -12.27 5.30 3.74
CA ILE A 193 -11.26 6.28 3.35
C ILE A 193 -10.25 6.61 4.45
N ILE A 194 -10.62 6.41 5.72
CA ILE A 194 -9.70 6.59 6.85
C ILE A 194 -8.46 5.69 6.78
N TRP A 195 -8.49 4.58 6.02
CA TRP A 195 -7.39 3.63 5.88
C TRP A 195 -6.39 3.97 4.77
N ASN A 196 -6.66 5.00 3.97
CA ASN A 196 -5.75 5.49 2.94
C ASN A 196 -6.12 6.94 2.61
N SER A 197 -6.17 7.80 3.63
CA SER A 197 -6.66 9.17 3.48
C SER A 197 -5.64 10.04 2.78
N CYS A 198 -5.99 10.58 1.62
CA CYS A 198 -5.13 11.47 0.85
C CYS A 198 -5.83 12.79 0.49
N GLY A 199 -5.04 13.83 0.23
CA GLY A 199 -5.57 15.12 -0.22
C GLY A 199 -6.63 15.71 0.73
N SER A 200 -7.80 16.05 0.20
CA SER A 200 -8.93 16.60 0.97
C SER A 200 -9.70 15.57 1.78
N SER A 201 -9.38 14.28 1.65
CA SER A 201 -10.10 13.20 2.33
C SER A 201 -9.58 12.89 3.73
N ILE A 202 -8.73 13.75 4.28
CA ILE A 202 -8.23 13.66 5.65
C ILE A 202 -9.36 14.06 6.61
N SER A 203 -9.78 13.13 7.47
CA SER A 203 -10.73 13.36 8.56
C SER A 203 -10.05 13.25 9.93
N GLU A 204 -10.72 13.67 11.00
CA GLU A 204 -10.24 13.43 12.38
C GLU A 204 -10.12 11.94 12.72
N GLN A 205 -10.85 11.08 11.99
CA GLN A 205 -10.84 9.63 12.17
C GLN A 205 -9.75 8.93 11.33
N THR A 206 -8.93 9.67 10.59
CA THR A 206 -7.86 9.13 9.74
C THR A 206 -6.99 8.13 10.51
N VAL A 207 -6.94 6.90 10.03
CA VAL A 207 -6.07 5.84 10.56
C VAL A 207 -4.73 5.86 9.85
N ILE A 208 -4.74 5.95 8.52
CA ILE A 208 -3.54 6.04 7.71
C ILE A 208 -3.66 7.25 6.79
N LYS A 209 -2.70 8.16 6.94
CA LYS A 209 -2.55 9.34 6.10
C LYS A 209 -1.56 9.04 4.99
N HIS A 210 -1.99 9.20 3.74
CA HIS A 210 -1.19 8.95 2.54
C HIS A 210 -0.89 10.27 1.84
N TYR A 211 0.39 10.54 1.60
CA TYR A 211 0.86 11.80 1.02
C TYR A 211 0.92 11.79 -0.52
N CYS A 212 0.17 10.90 -1.19
CA CYS A 212 0.10 10.89 -2.64
C CYS A 212 -0.39 12.25 -3.17
N SER A 213 0.36 12.82 -4.10
CA SER A 213 0.07 14.12 -4.71
C SER A 213 0.01 14.00 -6.23
N PRO A 214 -1.08 14.46 -6.88
CA PRO A 214 -1.15 14.55 -8.35
C PRO A 214 -0.11 15.52 -8.94
N SER A 215 0.38 16.47 -8.13
CA SER A 215 1.46 17.38 -8.48
C SER A 215 2.76 16.94 -7.79
N ARG A 216 3.69 16.39 -8.55
CA ARG A 216 5.11 16.31 -8.14
C ARG A 216 5.93 17.35 -8.93
N PRO A 217 6.97 17.95 -8.32
CA PRO A 217 7.46 17.74 -6.96
C PRO A 217 6.86 18.75 -5.97
N LYS A 218 6.19 18.23 -4.91
CA LYS A 218 6.13 18.93 -3.62
C LYS A 218 7.55 18.90 -3.06
N ASP A 219 8.03 20.03 -2.54
CA ASP A 219 9.31 20.11 -1.85
C ASP A 219 9.48 18.92 -0.89
N LEU A 220 10.50 18.10 -1.11
CA LEU A 220 10.74 16.90 -0.31
C LEU A 220 10.94 17.24 1.17
N ASN A 221 11.50 18.43 1.46
CA ASN A 221 11.68 18.87 2.84
C ASN A 221 10.35 19.15 3.53
N ASP A 222 9.42 19.81 2.84
CA ASP A 222 8.05 20.04 3.33
C ASP A 222 7.34 18.70 3.58
N LEU A 223 7.49 17.75 2.66
CA LEU A 223 6.93 16.40 2.83
C LEU A 223 7.52 15.69 4.07
N TYR A 224 8.85 15.71 4.24
CA TYR A 224 9.50 15.11 5.42
C TYR A 224 9.07 15.78 6.72
N GLN A 225 8.94 17.11 6.74
CA GLN A 225 8.47 17.84 7.91
C GLN A 225 7.02 17.46 8.26
N LYS A 226 6.13 17.37 7.27
CA LYS A 226 4.74 16.96 7.47
C LYS A 226 4.65 15.53 8.01
N MET A 227 5.34 14.58 7.38
CA MET A 227 5.41 13.20 7.87
C MET A 227 6.01 13.13 9.29
N GLY A 228 7.05 13.89 9.56
CA GLY A 228 7.69 13.96 10.87
C GLY A 228 6.77 14.50 11.96
N LYS A 229 5.98 15.53 11.64
CA LYS A 229 4.94 16.07 12.54
C LYS A 229 3.85 15.03 12.79
N ASP A 230 3.27 14.46 11.74
CA ASP A 230 2.18 13.48 11.90
C ASP A 230 2.65 12.21 12.63
N ARG A 231 3.93 11.82 12.49
CA ARG A 231 4.57 10.79 13.32
C ARG A 231 4.62 11.20 14.79
N HIS A 232 5.03 12.44 15.09
CA HIS A 232 5.04 12.94 16.46
C HIS A 232 3.64 12.93 17.07
N ASP A 233 2.64 13.39 16.31
CA ASP A 233 1.23 13.41 16.74
C ASP A 233 0.70 11.99 16.99
N PHE A 234 1.12 10.99 16.21
CA PHE A 234 0.79 9.57 16.46
C PHE A 234 1.33 9.09 17.82
N PHE A 235 2.60 9.34 18.14
CA PHE A 235 3.16 8.92 19.43
C PHE A 235 2.59 9.72 20.60
N TRP A 236 2.29 11.01 20.41
CA TRP A 236 1.59 11.79 21.41
C TRP A 236 0.23 11.16 21.76
N LYS A 237 -0.55 10.72 20.77
CA LYS A 237 -1.83 10.02 21.00
C LYS A 237 -1.62 8.69 21.73
N LEU A 238 -0.59 7.92 21.37
CA LEU A 238 -0.26 6.66 22.05
C LEU A 238 -0.02 6.84 23.55
N ASP A 239 0.69 7.90 23.90
CA ASP A 239 1.09 8.18 25.28
C ASP A 239 -0.02 8.82 26.11
N ASN A 240 -0.98 9.52 25.49
CA ASN A 240 -1.92 10.40 26.19
C ASN A 240 -3.41 10.08 26.00
N CYS A 241 -3.80 9.18 25.09
CA CYS A 241 -5.21 8.98 24.70
C CYS A 241 -5.73 7.54 24.88
N ARG A 242 -5.22 6.80 25.87
CA ARG A 242 -5.75 5.46 26.24
C ARG A 242 -6.99 5.53 27.11
#